data_AF-A0A1F3MDQ7-F1
#
_entry.id   AF-A0A1F3MDQ7-F1
#
_cell.length_a   1.000
_cell.length_b   1.000
_cell.length_c   1.000
_cell.angle_alpha   90.00
_cell.angle_beta   90.00
_cell.angle_gamma   90.00
#
_symmetry.space_group_name_H-M   'P 1'
#
loop_
_entity.id
_entity.type
_entity.pdbx_description
1 polymer ?
#
loop_
_entity_poly.entity_id
_entity_poly.type
_entity_poly.pdbx_seq_one_letter_code
_entity_poly.pdbx_strand_id
1 'polypeptide(L)'
;MFGLFKKKPSHNKEEQKIFPQLNDMDSPISLELSNLIDLPAVKELPIDIFFNIDSLQDDKKQENVYLYEWLMNDGDWVEEGQPLYIYRVGETQVLSPTPNSSYLGVQSGVFVSQNITALRSGIIQIFKRKNELIINGDKIYTIHPLGAYSFENSPFKESYYFFFNKYECTIPVKYSHSREKEWQIREWYKKEDGELVKQGETILTLGYYSSLDNKETIDHHAEKDGFLDINKANQGWNTLVQNELVYVIHEKDENRIKRKFVNMPDIVIDDFTGKKNIKWKQIGSIFGYAEGITSKSIDNQLSFTFSFNHIAEKDFIVFQFYSKEMMLSKDDIVSFLFSDNRIISFTINGISYKSSHPYIEKLFENKVSIADDELHHFEMVYFVKWKITLKKQNQEIIGGNEGYLQYKSHSNLAAVIQKFSKEYRELVRTEIVDYKPLIDRDNLSSYSQTLTEDECHVYLMMDTINFYCKIGISNKPEWREKTLQSEKPTIELLASKKFVSRKMASSFEKALHDTFSNKRIRGEWFQLDFKDIEEIKKTLNN
;
A
#
# COMPACT_ATOMS: atom_id res chain seq x y z
N MET A 1 22.19 33.35 -67.92
CA MET A 1 22.70 34.74 -67.96
C MET A 1 23.47 34.97 -66.67
N PHE A 2 24.82 34.93 -66.70
CA PHE A 2 25.80 35.23 -65.63
C PHE A 2 25.65 34.51 -64.25
N GLY A 3 26.72 34.24 -63.48
CA GLY A 3 28.16 34.39 -63.74
C GLY A 3 29.05 34.13 -62.50
N LEU A 4 30.25 33.59 -62.76
CA LEU A 4 31.52 33.50 -61.96
C LEU A 4 31.67 34.44 -60.73
N PHE A 5 32.42 34.09 -59.66
CA PHE A 5 33.89 34.28 -59.60
C PHE A 5 34.66 33.66 -58.39
N LYS A 6 35.99 33.55 -58.59
CA LYS A 6 37.14 33.05 -57.77
C LYS A 6 37.29 33.68 -56.35
N LYS A 7 38.00 33.09 -55.37
CA LYS A 7 39.50 33.11 -55.22
C LYS A 7 40.08 32.22 -54.07
N LYS A 8 41.33 31.74 -54.27
CA LYS A 8 42.37 31.29 -53.28
C LYS A 8 43.22 32.54 -52.82
N PRO A 9 44.28 32.51 -51.94
CA PRO A 9 45.16 31.38 -51.50
C PRO A 9 45.76 31.42 -50.05
N SER A 10 46.69 30.48 -49.77
CA SER A 10 47.84 30.54 -48.80
C SER A 10 47.55 30.60 -47.29
N HIS A 11 48.41 30.11 -46.37
CA HIS A 11 49.83 29.71 -46.46
C HIS A 11 50.12 28.30 -45.88
N ASN A 12 51.40 27.92 -45.82
CA ASN A 12 51.92 26.57 -45.56
C ASN A 12 53.18 26.68 -44.67
N LYS A 13 53.61 25.57 -44.05
CA LYS A 13 54.86 25.36 -43.27
C LYS A 13 54.87 25.98 -41.85
N GLU A 14 55.62 25.45 -40.88
CA GLU A 14 56.72 24.45 -40.97
C GLU A 14 56.80 23.54 -39.72
N GLU A 15 56.96 22.23 -39.94
CA GLU A 15 57.47 21.28 -38.93
C GLU A 15 58.95 20.99 -39.22
N GLN A 16 59.76 20.72 -38.19
CA GLN A 16 60.56 19.48 -38.12
C GLN A 16 61.28 19.25 -36.77
N LYS A 17 60.94 18.10 -36.17
CA LYS A 17 61.82 17.04 -35.60
C LYS A 17 62.71 17.31 -34.38
N ILE A 18 62.65 16.34 -33.45
CA ILE A 18 63.73 15.38 -33.11
C ILE A 18 63.07 14.10 -32.50
N PHE A 19 63.58 12.91 -32.89
CA PHE A 19 63.32 11.54 -32.37
C PHE A 19 64.70 10.96 -31.89
N PRO A 20 64.88 9.73 -31.32
CA PRO A 20 63.97 8.61 -31.03
C PRO A 20 63.93 8.28 -29.50
N GLN A 21 63.53 7.14 -28.91
CA GLN A 21 63.08 5.77 -29.31
C GLN A 21 61.73 5.43 -28.61
N LEU A 22 60.90 4.42 -28.94
CA LEU A 22 61.01 3.03 -29.43
C LEU A 22 61.24 1.96 -28.33
N ASN A 23 60.14 1.29 -27.95
CA ASN A 23 60.08 -0.13 -27.57
C ASN A 23 58.69 -0.65 -27.96
N ASP A 24 58.64 -1.75 -28.70
CA ASP A 24 57.43 -2.35 -29.25
C ASP A 24 56.72 -3.29 -28.25
N MET A 25 55.44 -3.57 -28.49
CA MET A 25 54.83 -4.93 -28.50
C MET A 25 53.29 -4.86 -28.54
N ASP A 26 52.77 -5.00 -29.76
CA ASP A 26 51.52 -5.63 -30.20
C ASP A 26 50.32 -5.84 -29.25
N SER A 27 49.19 -5.28 -29.71
CA SER A 27 47.83 -5.85 -29.65
C SER A 27 47.42 -6.12 -31.11
N PRO A 28 46.48 -7.04 -31.48
CA PRO A 28 45.46 -7.69 -30.65
C PRO A 28 45.26 -9.21 -30.87
N ILE A 29 44.60 -9.89 -29.90
CA ILE A 29 43.57 -10.91 -30.19
C ILE A 29 42.48 -10.80 -29.11
N SER A 30 41.26 -10.45 -29.52
CA SER A 30 40.05 -10.71 -28.76
C SER A 30 39.57 -12.13 -29.07
N LEU A 31 39.80 -13.07 -28.16
CA LEU A 31 39.33 -14.45 -28.29
C LEU A 31 37.93 -14.56 -27.65
N GLU A 32 36.94 -14.94 -28.45
CA GLU A 32 35.57 -15.18 -27.98
C GLU A 32 35.53 -16.38 -27.03
N LEU A 33 35.23 -16.16 -25.75
CA LEU A 33 34.94 -17.20 -24.77
C LEU A 33 33.46 -17.66 -24.84
N SER A 34 32.96 -17.90 -26.06
CA SER A 34 31.54 -18.21 -26.34
C SER A 34 31.27 -19.65 -26.78
N ASN A 35 32.26 -20.56 -26.69
CA ASN A 35 32.12 -21.98 -27.07
C ASN A 35 32.91 -22.94 -26.16
N LEU A 36 32.91 -22.72 -24.85
CA LEU A 36 33.28 -23.77 -23.89
C LEU A 36 32.03 -24.62 -23.62
N ILE A 37 32.08 -25.85 -24.12
CA ILE A 37 31.01 -26.85 -24.05
C ILE A 37 30.55 -27.04 -22.60
N ASP A 38 29.24 -26.97 -22.36
CA ASP A 38 28.59 -27.38 -21.11
C ASP A 38 28.87 -28.87 -20.82
N LEU A 39 30.00 -29.14 -20.15
CA LEU A 39 30.12 -30.32 -19.33
C LEU A 39 29.16 -30.12 -18.15
N PRO A 40 28.22 -31.04 -17.89
CA PRO A 40 27.30 -30.90 -16.77
C PRO A 40 28.13 -30.78 -15.49
N ALA A 41 28.05 -29.61 -14.84
CA ALA A 41 28.74 -29.36 -13.58
C ALA A 41 28.46 -30.54 -12.65
N VAL A 42 29.52 -31.23 -12.21
CA VAL A 42 29.40 -32.37 -11.31
C VAL A 42 28.73 -31.84 -10.05
N LYS A 43 27.44 -32.16 -9.88
CA LYS A 43 26.68 -31.72 -8.72
C LYS A 43 27.33 -32.33 -7.49
N GLU A 44 28.10 -31.52 -6.78
CA GLU A 44 28.69 -31.93 -5.52
C GLU A 44 27.59 -32.45 -4.61
N LEU A 45 27.82 -33.59 -3.97
CA LEU A 45 26.84 -34.13 -3.05
C LEU A 45 26.91 -33.36 -1.72
N PRO A 46 25.79 -33.29 -0.97
CA PRO A 46 25.83 -32.87 0.42
C PRO A 46 26.80 -33.74 1.21
N ILE A 47 27.56 -33.14 2.12
CA ILE A 47 28.52 -33.84 2.99
C ILE A 47 28.05 -33.74 4.44
N ASP A 48 27.80 -34.91 5.03
CA ASP A 48 27.39 -35.05 6.42
C ASP A 48 28.58 -35.00 7.36
N ILE A 49 28.54 -34.10 8.34
CA ILE A 49 29.57 -33.95 9.37
C ILE A 49 29.08 -34.52 10.69
N PHE A 50 29.85 -35.48 11.18
CA PHE A 50 29.61 -36.18 12.44
C PHE A 50 30.59 -35.70 13.51
N PHE A 51 30.14 -35.61 14.76
CA PHE A 51 31.01 -35.30 15.89
C PHE A 51 31.95 -36.47 16.17
N ASN A 52 33.25 -36.16 16.25
CA ASN A 52 34.27 -37.12 16.63
C ASN A 52 34.86 -36.75 17.99
N ILE A 53 34.60 -37.57 19.01
CA ILE A 53 35.10 -37.35 20.38
C ILE A 53 36.64 -37.43 20.46
N ASP A 54 37.31 -38.09 19.52
CA ASP A 54 38.77 -38.15 19.47
C ASP A 54 39.43 -36.81 19.09
N SER A 55 38.64 -35.82 18.63
CA SER A 55 39.10 -34.43 18.47
C SER A 55 39.26 -33.67 19.79
N LEU A 56 38.76 -34.21 20.90
CA LEU A 56 38.92 -33.64 22.23
C LEU A 56 40.28 -34.01 22.85
N GLN A 57 40.74 -33.18 23.80
CA GLN A 57 41.86 -33.52 24.67
C GLN A 57 41.52 -34.75 25.52
N ASP A 58 42.49 -35.62 25.79
CA ASP A 58 42.25 -36.94 26.40
C ASP A 58 41.62 -36.88 27.80
N ASP A 59 41.86 -35.81 28.56
CA ASP A 59 41.25 -35.54 29.86
C ASP A 59 39.73 -35.32 29.78
N LYS A 60 39.22 -34.93 28.60
CA LYS A 60 37.82 -34.53 28.36
C LYS A 60 36.98 -35.57 27.63
N LYS A 61 37.58 -36.68 27.18
CA LYS A 61 36.87 -37.73 26.43
C LYS A 61 35.86 -38.54 27.27
N GLN A 62 35.89 -38.39 28.60
CA GLN A 62 34.95 -39.05 29.53
C GLN A 62 33.82 -38.12 30.02
N GLU A 63 33.87 -36.83 29.67
CA GLU A 63 32.90 -35.84 30.12
C GLU A 63 31.76 -35.68 29.11
N ASN A 64 30.60 -35.20 29.59
CA ASN A 64 29.47 -34.90 28.72
C ASN A 64 29.79 -33.67 27.84
N VAL A 65 29.50 -33.79 26.54
CA VAL A 65 29.65 -32.72 25.56
C VAL A 65 28.28 -32.15 25.20
N TYR A 66 28.12 -30.84 25.25
CA TYR A 66 26.87 -30.16 24.89
C TYR A 66 27.12 -29.14 23.77
N LEU A 67 26.20 -29.05 22.81
CA LEU A 67 26.20 -27.93 21.86
C LEU A 67 25.81 -26.66 22.61
N TYR A 68 26.73 -25.73 22.81
CA TYR A 68 26.44 -24.55 23.62
C TYR A 68 25.76 -23.43 22.82
N GLU A 69 26.26 -23.08 21.65
CA GLU A 69 25.72 -22.00 20.83
C GLU A 69 26.17 -22.14 19.37
N TRP A 70 25.25 -21.96 18.42
CA TRP A 70 25.58 -21.81 17.00
C TRP A 70 26.02 -20.36 16.72
N LEU A 71 26.99 -20.20 15.83
CA LEU A 71 27.56 -18.90 15.42
C LEU A 71 26.95 -18.40 14.10
N MET A 72 25.87 -19.04 13.65
CA MET A 72 25.18 -18.88 12.36
C MET A 72 23.82 -19.58 12.43
N ASN A 73 23.05 -19.48 11.36
CA ASN A 73 21.70 -20.01 11.25
C ASN A 73 21.64 -21.17 10.25
N ASP A 74 20.56 -21.92 10.32
CA ASP A 74 20.25 -22.96 9.35
C ASP A 74 20.02 -22.32 7.97
N GLY A 75 20.70 -22.81 6.95
CA GLY A 75 20.65 -22.26 5.60
C GLY A 75 21.71 -21.22 5.25
N ASP A 76 22.48 -20.70 6.20
CA ASP A 76 23.51 -19.70 5.89
C ASP A 76 24.66 -20.29 5.05
N TRP A 77 25.32 -19.45 4.25
CA TRP A 77 26.58 -19.78 3.60
C TRP A 77 27.73 -19.71 4.62
N VAL A 78 28.60 -20.72 4.60
CA VAL A 78 29.80 -20.80 5.42
C VAL A 78 31.03 -20.98 4.55
N GLU A 79 32.16 -20.41 4.96
CA GLU A 79 33.47 -20.65 4.33
C GLU A 79 34.27 -21.73 5.05
N GLU A 80 35.12 -22.44 4.31
CA GLU A 80 36.11 -23.36 4.89
C GLU A 80 36.95 -22.67 5.98
N GLY A 81 37.06 -23.30 7.15
CA GLY A 81 37.73 -22.71 8.31
C GLY A 81 36.89 -21.71 9.12
N GLN A 82 35.69 -21.31 8.69
CA GLN A 82 34.82 -20.40 9.45
C GLN A 82 34.29 -21.09 10.73
N PRO A 83 34.36 -20.45 11.92
CA PRO A 83 33.74 -20.97 13.14
C PRO A 83 32.22 -21.15 13.00
N LEU A 84 31.72 -22.37 13.24
CA LEU A 84 30.31 -22.76 13.09
C LEU A 84 29.53 -22.76 14.41
N TYR A 85 30.09 -23.39 15.44
CA TYR A 85 29.45 -23.55 16.75
C TYR A 85 30.48 -23.69 17.86
N ILE A 86 30.01 -23.39 19.07
CA ILE A 86 30.73 -23.63 20.32
C ILE A 86 30.09 -24.85 20.98
N TYR A 87 30.91 -25.83 21.36
CA TYR A 87 30.51 -26.86 22.31
C TYR A 87 31.10 -26.58 23.69
N ARG A 88 30.52 -27.20 24.71
CA ARG A 88 31.01 -27.20 26.10
C ARG A 88 31.22 -28.62 26.56
N VAL A 89 32.29 -28.85 27.30
CA VAL A 89 32.59 -30.13 27.94
C VAL A 89 32.53 -29.98 29.45
N GLY A 90 31.87 -30.90 30.14
CA GLY A 90 31.76 -30.95 31.60
C GLY A 90 30.38 -31.37 32.13
N GLU A 91 30.28 -31.66 33.42
CA GLU A 91 29.01 -32.01 34.06
C GLU A 91 28.10 -30.80 34.30
N THR A 92 26.84 -30.89 33.88
CA THR A 92 25.77 -30.06 34.43
C THR A 92 25.35 -30.62 35.80
N GLN A 93 25.91 -30.08 36.88
CA GLN A 93 25.39 -30.35 38.23
C GLN A 93 23.99 -29.72 38.36
N VAL A 94 22.97 -30.54 38.16
CA VAL A 94 21.60 -30.23 38.56
C VAL A 94 21.55 -30.28 40.08
N LEU A 95 21.78 -29.13 40.72
CA LEU A 95 21.58 -28.99 42.15
C LEU A 95 20.11 -29.32 42.45
N SER A 96 19.91 -30.37 43.27
CA SER A 96 18.59 -30.65 43.84
C SER A 96 18.12 -29.40 44.60
N PRO A 97 16.84 -29.00 44.46
CA PRO A 97 16.34 -27.78 45.10
C PRO A 97 16.56 -27.86 46.61
N THR A 98 17.32 -26.90 47.15
CA THR A 98 17.45 -26.79 48.60
C THR A 98 16.10 -26.33 49.18
N PRO A 99 15.69 -26.76 50.38
CA PRO A 99 14.34 -26.49 50.91
C PRO A 99 13.95 -25.00 51.00
N ASN A 100 14.93 -24.09 50.92
CA ASN A 100 14.75 -22.65 51.06
C ASN A 100 15.00 -21.85 49.76
N SER A 101 15.19 -22.51 48.60
CA SER A 101 15.36 -21.83 47.30
C SER A 101 14.32 -22.31 46.29
N SER A 102 13.43 -21.40 45.88
CA SER A 102 12.53 -21.61 44.73
C SER A 102 13.23 -21.44 43.38
N TYR A 103 14.49 -20.99 43.36
CA TYR A 103 15.31 -20.91 42.14
C TYR A 103 16.12 -22.19 41.95
N LEU A 104 15.93 -22.83 40.79
CA LEU A 104 16.86 -23.81 40.21
C LEU A 104 18.15 -23.09 39.80
N GLY A 105 19.03 -22.87 40.78
CA GLY A 105 20.38 -22.38 40.53
C GLY A 105 21.23 -23.46 39.88
N VAL A 106 21.38 -23.43 38.56
CA VAL A 106 22.42 -24.20 37.86
C VAL A 106 23.77 -23.61 38.28
N GLN A 107 24.50 -24.28 39.18
CA GLN A 107 25.89 -23.91 39.41
C GLN A 107 26.70 -24.24 38.15
N SER A 108 27.52 -23.27 37.75
CA SER A 108 28.37 -23.38 36.57
C SER A 108 29.46 -24.41 36.81
N GLY A 109 29.37 -25.55 36.12
CA GLY A 109 30.53 -26.41 35.89
C GLY A 109 31.65 -25.63 35.20
N VAL A 110 32.90 -26.09 35.34
CA VAL A 110 34.05 -25.50 34.65
C VAL A 110 34.04 -25.97 33.20
N PHE A 111 33.20 -25.33 32.38
CA PHE A 111 33.07 -25.69 30.97
C PHE A 111 34.25 -25.17 30.16
N VAL A 112 35.03 -26.07 29.57
CA VAL A 112 35.92 -25.69 28.47
C VAL A 112 35.07 -25.54 27.21
N SER A 113 35.22 -24.39 26.55
CA SER A 113 34.50 -24.06 25.32
C SER A 113 35.48 -24.00 24.16
N GLN A 114 35.15 -24.62 23.03
CA GLN A 114 35.98 -24.62 21.83
C GLN A 114 35.12 -24.42 20.58
N ASN A 115 35.63 -23.62 19.65
CA ASN A 115 35.00 -23.40 18.35
C ASN A 115 35.30 -24.58 17.43
N ILE A 116 34.26 -25.10 16.75
CA ILE A 116 34.43 -26.01 15.60
C ILE A 116 34.28 -25.18 14.32
N THR A 117 35.17 -25.41 13.37
CA THR A 117 35.21 -24.70 12.07
C THR A 117 34.62 -25.54 10.95
N ALA A 118 34.18 -24.90 9.86
CA ALA A 118 33.73 -25.58 8.66
C ALA A 118 34.88 -26.38 8.04
N LEU A 119 34.58 -27.61 7.59
CA LEU A 119 35.54 -28.44 6.85
C LEU A 119 35.54 -28.19 5.33
N ARG A 120 34.57 -27.42 4.83
CA ARG A 120 34.47 -26.92 3.45
C ARG A 120 33.47 -25.77 3.38
N SER A 121 33.54 -24.95 2.33
CA SER A 121 32.51 -23.94 2.06
C SER A 121 31.19 -24.55 1.57
N GLY A 122 30.07 -23.87 1.80
CA GLY A 122 28.75 -24.26 1.30
C GLY A 122 27.59 -23.80 2.19
N ILE A 123 26.39 -24.32 1.95
CA ILE A 123 25.18 -24.02 2.73
C ILE A 123 25.05 -24.99 3.91
N ILE A 124 24.98 -24.47 5.13
CA ILE A 124 24.85 -25.32 6.33
C ILE A 124 23.40 -25.75 6.57
N GLN A 125 23.21 -27.04 6.88
CA GLN A 125 21.99 -27.57 7.50
C GLN A 125 22.32 -28.08 8.91
N ILE A 126 21.61 -27.58 9.92
CA ILE A 126 21.82 -27.83 11.35
C ILE A 126 20.89 -28.93 11.86
N PHE A 127 21.43 -29.96 12.54
CA PHE A 127 20.64 -31.04 13.14
C PHE A 127 20.54 -30.97 14.67
N LYS A 128 21.52 -30.34 15.33
CA LYS A 128 21.63 -30.30 16.80
C LYS A 128 21.19 -28.96 17.39
N ARG A 129 20.42 -29.00 18.47
CA ARG A 129 19.86 -27.81 19.15
C ARG A 129 20.80 -27.26 20.23
N LYS A 130 20.55 -26.01 20.62
CA LYS A 130 21.23 -25.37 21.77
C LYS A 130 21.00 -26.18 23.05
N ASN A 131 22.07 -26.40 23.81
CA ASN A 131 22.18 -27.25 24.99
C ASN A 131 21.86 -28.75 24.79
N GLU A 132 21.81 -29.24 23.55
CA GLU A 132 21.65 -30.67 23.30
C GLU A 132 22.95 -31.44 23.62
N LEU A 133 22.82 -32.62 24.22
CA LEU A 133 23.94 -33.55 24.41
C LEU A 133 24.43 -34.05 23.06
N ILE A 134 25.74 -34.03 22.86
CA ILE A 134 26.42 -34.59 21.70
C ILE A 134 27.17 -35.85 22.13
N ILE A 135 26.94 -36.97 21.44
CA ILE A 135 27.71 -38.21 21.59
C ILE A 135 28.60 -38.47 20.38
N ASN A 136 29.60 -39.34 20.53
CA ASN A 136 30.48 -39.71 19.42
C ASN A 136 29.67 -40.33 18.26
N GLY A 137 29.91 -39.85 17.03
CA GLY A 137 29.16 -40.28 15.86
C GLY A 137 27.80 -39.60 15.66
N ASP A 138 27.40 -38.65 16.51
CA ASP A 138 26.22 -37.81 16.25
C ASP A 138 26.42 -36.99 14.96
N LYS A 139 25.40 -36.97 14.09
CA LYS A 139 25.36 -36.03 12.97
C LYS A 139 25.04 -34.62 13.50
N ILE A 140 25.91 -33.65 13.23
CA ILE A 140 25.80 -32.28 13.76
C ILE A 140 25.25 -31.33 12.71
N TYR A 141 25.85 -31.36 11.52
CA TYR A 141 25.44 -30.56 10.37
C TYR A 141 25.70 -31.29 9.05
N THR A 142 25.06 -30.84 7.98
CA THR A 142 25.40 -31.19 6.58
C THR A 142 25.82 -29.90 5.88
N ILE A 143 26.85 -29.95 5.03
CA ILE A 143 27.14 -28.87 4.07
C ILE A 143 26.62 -29.26 2.70
N HIS A 144 25.68 -28.49 2.18
CA HIS A 144 25.11 -28.60 0.84
C HIS A 144 25.83 -27.66 -0.14
N PRO A 145 25.91 -27.99 -1.44
CA PRO A 145 26.29 -26.98 -2.43
C PRO A 145 25.20 -25.91 -2.57
N LEU A 146 25.57 -24.77 -3.14
CA LEU A 146 24.64 -23.67 -3.46
C LEU A 146 23.44 -24.19 -4.28
N GLY A 147 22.23 -23.75 -3.94
CA GLY A 147 20.99 -24.14 -4.61
C GLY A 147 20.39 -25.47 -4.17
N ALA A 148 21.11 -26.36 -3.48
CA ALA A 148 20.63 -27.71 -3.16
C ALA A 148 19.81 -27.82 -1.86
N TYR A 149 19.93 -26.86 -0.93
CA TYR A 149 19.18 -26.88 0.32
C TYR A 149 17.91 -26.03 0.23
N SER A 150 16.78 -26.56 0.71
CA SER A 150 15.47 -25.90 0.60
C SER A 150 15.32 -24.68 1.51
N PHE A 151 16.09 -24.60 2.59
CA PHE A 151 16.09 -23.49 3.54
C PHE A 151 17.34 -22.60 3.42
N GLU A 152 18.12 -22.75 2.34
CA GLU A 152 19.25 -21.87 2.01
C GLU A 152 18.88 -20.38 2.11
N ASN A 153 19.67 -19.63 2.87
CA ASN A 153 19.59 -18.20 3.06
C ASN A 153 20.72 -17.54 2.25
N SER A 154 20.46 -17.23 0.97
CA SER A 154 21.46 -16.66 0.07
C SER A 154 20.88 -15.53 -0.80
N PRO A 155 21.73 -14.60 -1.29
CA PRO A 155 21.30 -13.54 -2.21
C PRO A 155 20.54 -14.02 -3.45
N PHE A 156 20.73 -15.28 -3.84
CA PHE A 156 20.14 -15.91 -5.03
C PHE A 156 18.71 -16.46 -4.81
N LYS A 157 18.20 -16.48 -3.57
CA LYS A 157 16.80 -16.83 -3.30
C LYS A 157 15.89 -15.61 -3.48
N GLU A 158 14.59 -15.85 -3.61
CA GLU A 158 13.57 -14.78 -3.63
C GLU A 158 13.65 -13.88 -2.40
N SER A 159 14.04 -14.41 -1.23
CA SER A 159 14.18 -13.68 0.02
C SER A 159 15.51 -13.99 0.71
N TYR A 160 16.15 -12.97 1.29
CA TYR A 160 17.32 -13.10 2.15
C TYR A 160 16.99 -12.61 3.57
N TYR A 161 17.41 -13.34 4.60
CA TYR A 161 17.05 -13.12 6.00
C TYR A 161 18.29 -12.70 6.81
N PHE A 162 18.31 -11.47 7.34
CA PHE A 162 19.40 -11.03 8.22
C PHE A 162 19.06 -11.30 9.69
N PHE A 163 19.78 -12.26 10.27
CA PHE A 163 19.74 -12.57 11.70
C PHE A 163 20.92 -11.92 12.41
N PHE A 164 20.68 -11.29 13.55
CA PHE A 164 21.76 -10.63 14.30
C PHE A 164 22.77 -11.64 14.87
N ASN A 165 24.04 -11.47 14.49
CA ASN A 165 25.16 -12.26 14.98
C ASN A 165 26.12 -11.43 15.84
N LYS A 166 26.13 -11.69 17.16
CA LYS A 166 27.01 -10.97 18.11
C LYS A 166 28.49 -11.32 17.95
N TYR A 167 28.82 -12.37 17.19
CA TYR A 167 30.18 -12.88 17.01
C TYR A 167 30.91 -12.26 15.81
N GLU A 168 30.19 -11.86 14.77
CA GLU A 168 30.71 -11.00 13.69
C GLU A 168 31.02 -9.58 14.22
N CYS A 169 30.28 -9.18 15.25
CA CYS A 169 30.47 -7.90 15.90
C CYS A 169 31.70 -7.91 16.82
N THR A 170 32.84 -7.41 16.36
CA THR A 170 34.09 -7.39 17.13
C THR A 170 33.95 -6.52 18.39
N ILE A 171 33.88 -7.13 19.57
CA ILE A 171 33.86 -6.40 20.85
C ILE A 171 35.29 -6.10 21.29
N PRO A 172 35.67 -4.84 21.53
CA PRO A 172 36.98 -4.51 22.07
C PRO A 172 37.27 -5.19 23.40
N VAL A 173 38.50 -5.66 23.56
CA VAL A 173 38.97 -6.33 24.79
C VAL A 173 38.70 -5.49 26.04
N LYS A 174 38.85 -4.14 25.95
CA LYS A 174 38.53 -3.16 27.01
C LYS A 174 37.10 -3.21 27.54
N TYR A 175 36.16 -3.85 26.84
CA TYR A 175 34.74 -3.91 27.22
C TYR A 175 34.23 -5.31 27.59
N SER A 176 35.05 -6.35 27.51
CA SER A 176 34.67 -7.76 27.70
C SER A 176 34.10 -8.14 29.09
N HIS A 177 34.22 -7.29 30.12
CA HIS A 177 34.01 -7.68 31.53
C HIS A 177 32.78 -7.10 32.27
N SER A 178 31.95 -6.21 31.68
CA SER A 178 30.77 -5.68 32.40
C SER A 178 29.47 -6.40 32.03
N ARG A 179 28.61 -6.60 33.04
CA ARG A 179 27.43 -7.48 32.98
C ARG A 179 26.18 -6.86 32.32
N GLU A 180 26.22 -5.57 32.02
CA GLU A 180 25.10 -4.78 31.45
C GLU A 180 25.51 -4.31 30.05
N LYS A 181 25.54 -5.23 29.09
CA LYS A 181 26.07 -4.97 27.74
C LYS A 181 25.27 -5.70 26.69
N GLU A 182 24.55 -4.90 25.91
CA GLU A 182 23.59 -5.36 24.91
C GLU A 182 23.85 -4.62 23.60
N TRP A 183 23.78 -5.36 22.49
CA TRP A 183 23.79 -4.78 21.16
C TRP A 183 22.45 -4.15 20.87
N GLN A 184 22.43 -3.03 20.15
CA GLN A 184 21.21 -2.31 19.80
C GLN A 184 21.32 -1.81 18.36
N ILE A 185 20.18 -1.68 17.68
CA ILE A 185 20.13 -0.94 16.42
C ILE A 185 20.23 0.56 16.77
N ARG A 186 21.30 1.22 16.32
CA ARG A 186 21.55 2.65 16.59
C ARG A 186 20.77 3.54 15.64
N GLU A 187 20.88 3.24 14.35
CA GLU A 187 20.21 3.96 13.29
C GLU A 187 19.79 2.97 12.19
N TRP A 188 18.65 3.25 11.58
CA TRP A 188 18.28 2.70 10.28
C TRP A 188 18.55 3.81 9.26
N TYR A 189 19.39 3.55 8.26
CA TYR A 189 19.52 4.43 7.10
C TYR A 189 18.27 4.34 6.23
N LYS A 190 17.78 3.11 6.06
CA LYS A 190 16.49 2.78 5.44
C LYS A 190 15.38 2.86 6.48
N LYS A 191 14.81 4.06 6.61
CA LYS A 191 13.89 4.43 7.70
C LYS A 191 12.47 3.89 7.48
N GLU A 192 12.17 3.43 6.27
CA GLU A 192 10.83 3.02 5.86
C GLU A 192 10.79 1.53 5.51
N ASP A 193 9.85 0.82 6.13
CA ASP A 193 9.51 -0.55 5.76
C ASP A 193 8.96 -0.58 4.32
N GLY A 194 9.41 -1.52 3.49
CA GLY A 194 9.10 -1.56 2.05
C GLY A 194 9.97 -0.66 1.17
N GLU A 195 11.00 0.00 1.70
CA GLU A 195 11.94 0.75 0.88
C GLU A 195 12.78 -0.19 0.00
N LEU A 196 13.07 0.24 -1.23
CA LEU A 196 14.02 -0.46 -2.10
C LEU A 196 15.46 -0.24 -1.62
N VAL A 197 16.21 -1.34 -1.55
CA VAL A 197 17.63 -1.39 -1.21
C VAL A 197 18.46 -1.96 -2.36
N LYS A 198 19.71 -1.51 -2.47
CA LYS A 198 20.70 -2.05 -3.40
C LYS A 198 21.77 -2.84 -2.69
N GLN A 199 22.26 -3.91 -3.32
CA GLN A 199 23.37 -4.70 -2.77
C GLN A 199 24.57 -3.80 -2.41
N GLY A 200 25.10 -3.93 -1.20
CA GLY A 200 26.16 -3.10 -0.65
C GLY A 200 25.71 -1.76 -0.05
N GLU A 201 24.44 -1.36 -0.20
CA GLU A 201 23.89 -0.16 0.45
C GLU A 201 23.77 -0.38 1.96
N THR A 202 24.20 0.58 2.76
CA THR A 202 24.08 0.49 4.23
C THR A 202 22.61 0.54 4.65
N ILE A 203 22.13 -0.50 5.32
CA ILE A 203 20.74 -0.58 5.81
C ILE A 203 20.63 0.01 7.21
N LEU A 204 21.53 -0.38 8.10
CA LEU A 204 21.49 -0.02 9.53
C LEU A 204 22.89 0.04 10.13
N THR A 205 23.00 0.76 11.25
CA THR A 205 24.16 0.74 12.13
C THR A 205 23.80 -0.04 13.40
N LEU A 206 24.51 -1.13 13.64
CA LEU A 206 24.53 -1.80 14.94
C LEU A 206 25.45 -1.03 15.89
N GLY A 207 25.15 -0.99 17.17
CA GLY A 207 26.07 -0.41 18.13
C GLY A 207 25.97 -0.99 19.52
N TYR A 208 27.10 -1.00 20.20
CA TYR A 208 27.22 -1.53 21.55
C TYR A 208 26.81 -0.47 22.57
N TYR A 209 25.96 -0.81 23.54
CA TYR A 209 25.67 0.06 24.67
C TYR A 209 26.57 -0.28 25.86
N SER A 210 27.29 0.72 26.36
CA SER A 210 28.07 0.68 27.59
C SER A 210 27.90 2.03 28.29
N SER A 211 27.79 2.05 29.61
CA SER A 211 27.60 3.24 30.45
C SER A 211 28.77 4.24 30.47
N LEU A 212 29.75 4.07 29.58
CA LEU A 212 31.03 4.79 29.52
C LEU A 212 31.35 5.20 28.06
N ASP A 213 30.48 6.05 27.52
CA ASP A 213 30.56 7.00 26.38
C ASP A 213 31.22 6.64 25.03
N ASN A 214 31.97 5.56 24.88
CA ASN A 214 32.49 5.14 23.58
C ASN A 214 31.51 4.17 22.91
N LYS A 215 30.65 4.72 22.07
CA LYS A 215 29.78 3.96 21.16
C LYS A 215 30.62 3.41 20.02
N GLU A 216 30.96 2.13 20.08
CA GLU A 216 31.44 1.44 18.89
C GLU A 216 30.25 0.95 18.07
N THR A 217 30.36 1.15 16.77
CA THR A 217 29.30 1.01 15.78
C THR A 217 29.81 0.20 14.60
N ILE A 218 28.93 -0.65 14.06
CA ILE A 218 29.21 -1.50 12.90
C ILE A 218 28.09 -1.25 11.92
N ASP A 219 28.45 -0.71 10.75
CA ASP A 219 27.54 -0.53 9.65
C ASP A 219 27.32 -1.86 8.94
N HIS A 220 26.07 -2.14 8.61
CA HIS A 220 25.63 -3.37 8.01
C HIS A 220 24.90 -3.09 6.69
N HIS A 221 25.23 -3.88 5.67
CA HIS A 221 24.97 -3.59 4.26
C HIS A 221 24.10 -4.67 3.64
N ALA A 222 23.21 -4.27 2.72
CA ALA A 222 22.31 -5.17 2.02
C ALA A 222 23.07 -6.24 1.23
N GLU A 223 22.74 -7.52 1.46
CA GLU A 223 23.36 -8.65 0.79
C GLU A 223 22.79 -8.89 -0.61
N LYS A 224 21.63 -8.32 -0.93
CA LYS A 224 21.00 -8.32 -2.26
C LYS A 224 20.17 -7.06 -2.52
N ASP A 225 19.84 -6.86 -3.80
CA ASP A 225 18.77 -5.94 -4.23
C ASP A 225 17.39 -6.45 -3.79
N GLY A 226 16.50 -5.55 -3.37
CA GLY A 226 15.10 -5.88 -3.12
C GLY A 226 14.35 -4.87 -2.26
N PHE A 227 13.19 -5.28 -1.75
CA PHE A 227 12.35 -4.54 -0.80
C PHE A 227 12.66 -4.97 0.63
N LEU A 228 12.93 -4.00 1.50
CA LEU A 228 13.27 -4.22 2.90
C LEU A 228 12.01 -4.47 3.74
N ASP A 229 11.88 -5.66 4.33
CA ASP A 229 10.89 -5.97 5.36
C ASP A 229 11.54 -5.88 6.75
N ILE A 230 11.23 -4.83 7.49
CA ILE A 230 11.75 -4.59 8.84
C ILE A 230 10.95 -5.43 9.83
N ASN A 231 11.61 -6.42 10.44
CA ASN A 231 11.03 -7.26 11.49
C ASN A 231 11.18 -6.61 12.87
N LYS A 232 12.34 -5.98 13.15
CA LYS A 232 12.63 -5.30 14.42
C LYS A 232 12.68 -3.77 14.27
N ALA A 233 11.51 -3.15 14.22
CA ALA A 233 11.36 -1.69 14.15
C ALA A 233 11.94 -0.99 15.39
N ASN A 234 12.46 0.23 15.22
CA ASN A 234 13.16 1.00 16.26
C ASN A 234 12.20 1.56 17.36
N GLN A 235 11.82 0.72 18.32
CA GLN A 235 10.91 1.05 19.42
C GLN A 235 11.59 0.94 20.80
N GLY A 236 12.47 1.90 21.10
CA GLY A 236 13.02 2.08 22.46
C GLY A 236 14.26 1.24 22.74
N TRP A 237 14.32 0.59 23.91
CA TRP A 237 15.46 -0.21 24.39
C TRP A 237 15.55 -1.56 23.67
N ASN A 238 15.73 -1.52 22.35
CA ASN A 238 15.76 -2.69 21.48
C ASN A 238 17.11 -3.42 21.55
N THR A 239 17.27 -4.20 22.61
CA THR A 239 18.41 -5.08 22.82
C THR A 239 18.32 -6.25 21.85
N LEU A 240 19.40 -6.52 21.12
CA LEU A 240 19.49 -7.59 20.12
C LEU A 240 20.04 -8.86 20.76
N VAL A 241 19.33 -9.97 20.58
CA VAL A 241 19.77 -11.30 21.03
C VAL A 241 20.31 -12.13 19.86
N GLN A 242 21.23 -13.06 20.15
CA GLN A 242 21.83 -13.92 19.14
C GLN A 242 20.77 -14.65 18.31
N ASN A 243 20.94 -14.66 16.98
CA ASN A 243 20.04 -15.26 16.00
C ASN A 243 18.62 -14.63 15.98
N GLU A 244 18.49 -13.37 16.36
CA GLU A 244 17.25 -12.61 16.21
C GLU A 244 17.09 -12.08 14.78
N LEU A 245 15.95 -12.36 14.14
CA LEU A 245 15.64 -11.86 12.80
C LEU A 245 15.39 -10.34 12.84
N VAL A 246 16.28 -9.57 12.21
CA VAL A 246 16.24 -8.10 12.22
C VAL A 246 15.43 -7.57 11.03
N TYR A 247 15.72 -8.08 9.83
CA TYR A 247 15.00 -7.77 8.59
C TYR A 247 15.07 -8.90 7.58
N VAL A 248 14.26 -8.80 6.52
CA VAL A 248 14.30 -9.65 5.32
C VAL A 248 14.39 -8.74 4.10
N ILE A 249 15.14 -9.11 3.06
CA ILE A 249 15.10 -8.46 1.74
C ILE A 249 14.37 -9.39 0.78
N HIS A 250 13.21 -8.94 0.28
CA HIS A 250 12.42 -9.68 -0.71
C HIS A 250 12.66 -9.14 -2.12
N GLU A 251 12.74 -10.02 -3.11
CA GLU A 251 12.76 -9.62 -4.53
C GLU A 251 11.46 -8.91 -4.97
N LYS A 252 10.33 -9.27 -4.34
CA LYS A 252 9.00 -8.69 -4.57
C LYS A 252 8.31 -8.33 -3.27
N ASP A 253 7.71 -7.15 -3.23
CA ASP A 253 7.07 -6.61 -2.03
C ASP A 253 5.70 -7.23 -1.70
N GLU A 254 5.11 -7.97 -2.65
CA GLU A 254 3.76 -8.55 -2.57
C GLU A 254 3.52 -9.36 -1.29
N ASN A 255 4.52 -10.13 -0.85
CA ASN A 255 4.43 -10.96 0.35
C ASN A 255 4.40 -10.11 1.65
N ARG A 256 5.22 -9.06 1.74
CA ARG A 256 5.22 -8.12 2.88
C ARG A 256 3.90 -7.35 2.91
N ILE A 257 3.48 -6.80 1.77
CA ILE A 257 2.21 -6.08 1.58
C ILE A 257 1.02 -6.96 2.02
N LYS A 258 0.96 -8.22 1.56
CA LYS A 258 -0.09 -9.18 1.94
C LYS A 258 -0.09 -9.52 3.43
N ARG A 259 1.09 -9.63 4.04
CA ARG A 259 1.28 -9.98 5.45
C ARG A 259 0.98 -8.84 6.43
N LYS A 260 1.37 -7.61 6.09
CA LYS A 260 1.23 -6.43 6.97
C LYS A 260 -0.09 -5.70 6.77
N PHE A 261 -0.57 -5.57 5.54
CA PHE A 261 -1.71 -4.72 5.21
C PHE A 261 -3.00 -5.54 5.05
N VAL A 262 -3.47 -6.12 6.15
CA VAL A 262 -4.68 -6.95 6.17
C VAL A 262 -5.94 -6.07 6.09
N ASN A 263 -6.86 -6.49 5.22
CA ASN A 263 -8.20 -5.91 5.09
C ASN A 263 -9.22 -7.00 5.47
N MET A 264 -10.19 -6.67 6.32
CA MET A 264 -11.24 -7.60 6.79
C MET A 264 -12.62 -6.98 6.54
N PRO A 265 -13.38 -7.47 5.56
CA PRO A 265 -14.70 -6.93 5.27
C PRO A 265 -15.74 -7.29 6.34
N ASP A 266 -16.77 -6.47 6.42
CA ASP A 266 -18.02 -6.73 7.14
C ASP A 266 -19.17 -6.81 6.14
N ILE A 267 -19.62 -8.03 5.84
CA ILE A 267 -20.70 -8.28 4.89
C ILE A 267 -21.98 -8.46 5.69
N VAL A 268 -22.88 -7.47 5.60
CA VAL A 268 -24.18 -7.48 6.27
C VAL A 268 -25.26 -7.76 5.24
N ILE A 269 -25.98 -8.86 5.41
CA ILE A 269 -27.17 -9.18 4.62
C ILE A 269 -28.36 -8.46 5.25
N ASP A 270 -29.14 -7.75 4.44
CA ASP A 270 -30.42 -7.18 4.84
C ASP A 270 -31.50 -8.28 4.81
N ASP A 271 -32.03 -8.65 5.99
CA ASP A 271 -32.97 -9.78 6.15
C ASP A 271 -34.29 -9.62 5.39
N PHE A 272 -34.67 -8.40 5.01
CA PHE A 272 -35.93 -8.11 4.31
C PHE A 272 -35.80 -8.17 2.79
N THR A 273 -34.64 -7.77 2.27
CA THR A 273 -34.39 -7.63 0.82
C THR A 273 -33.40 -8.66 0.28
N GLY A 274 -32.68 -9.38 1.15
CA GLY A 274 -31.59 -10.29 0.79
C GLY A 274 -30.33 -9.57 0.28
N LYS A 275 -30.31 -8.23 0.26
CA LYS A 275 -29.22 -7.44 -0.32
C LYS A 275 -28.04 -7.38 0.62
N LYS A 276 -26.84 -7.61 0.08
CA LYS A 276 -25.58 -7.46 0.82
C LYS A 276 -25.13 -6.01 0.84
N ASN A 277 -24.73 -5.53 2.01
CA ASN A 277 -23.93 -4.33 2.17
C ASN A 277 -22.51 -4.76 2.59
N ILE A 278 -21.49 -4.22 1.94
CA ILE A 278 -20.09 -4.49 2.23
C ILE A 278 -19.49 -3.23 2.87
N LYS A 279 -19.04 -3.41 4.12
CA LYS A 279 -18.23 -2.46 4.89
C LYS A 279 -16.92 -3.13 5.32
N TRP A 280 -16.22 -2.55 6.28
CA TRP A 280 -14.93 -3.05 6.76
C TRP A 280 -14.79 -2.98 8.28
N LYS A 281 -14.22 -4.03 8.86
CA LYS A 281 -13.79 -4.08 10.28
C LYS A 281 -12.37 -3.56 10.44
N GLN A 282 -11.57 -3.70 9.40
CA GLN A 282 -10.13 -3.48 9.43
C GLN A 282 -9.63 -3.22 8.02
N ILE A 283 -8.83 -2.16 7.83
CA ILE A 283 -8.16 -1.83 6.58
C ILE A 283 -6.70 -1.45 6.87
N GLY A 284 -5.78 -2.00 6.07
CA GLY A 284 -4.39 -1.59 6.00
C GLY A 284 -3.50 -1.91 7.21
N SER A 285 -3.97 -2.64 8.21
CA SER A 285 -3.21 -2.89 9.45
C SER A 285 -3.58 -4.24 10.05
N ILE A 286 -2.61 -4.99 10.60
CA ILE A 286 -2.92 -6.17 11.45
C ILE A 286 -3.29 -5.80 12.90
N PHE A 287 -3.07 -4.56 13.34
CA PHE A 287 -3.40 -4.11 14.70
C PHE A 287 -4.50 -3.06 14.74
N GLY A 288 -5.38 -3.19 15.73
CA GLY A 288 -6.45 -2.24 16.00
C GLY A 288 -7.62 -2.34 15.02
N TYR A 289 -8.58 -1.42 15.21
CA TYR A 289 -9.77 -1.31 14.38
C TYR A 289 -9.65 -0.08 13.48
N ALA A 290 -9.87 -0.24 12.18
CA ALA A 290 -9.76 0.82 11.18
C ALA A 290 -10.75 0.59 10.04
N GLU A 291 -11.81 1.41 9.97
CA GLU A 291 -12.84 1.35 8.89
C GLU A 291 -12.39 2.03 7.58
N GLY A 292 -11.11 2.40 7.48
CA GLY A 292 -10.57 3.10 6.32
C GLY A 292 -9.05 3.27 6.37
N ILE A 293 -8.52 3.76 5.25
CA ILE A 293 -7.14 4.20 5.08
C ILE A 293 -7.02 5.61 5.66
N THR A 294 -6.17 5.79 6.65
CA THR A 294 -5.94 7.07 7.32
C THR A 294 -4.63 7.70 6.88
N SER A 295 -4.67 8.97 6.50
CA SER A 295 -3.51 9.80 6.16
C SER A 295 -3.67 11.20 6.76
N LYS A 296 -2.55 11.89 7.00
CA LYS A 296 -2.56 13.22 7.62
C LYS A 296 -2.36 14.36 6.65
N SER A 297 -2.86 15.53 7.04
CA SER A 297 -2.47 16.82 6.46
C SER A 297 -0.98 17.11 6.68
N ILE A 298 -0.40 17.98 5.85
CA ILE A 298 1.03 18.38 5.91
C ILE A 298 1.40 18.99 7.29
N ASP A 299 0.46 19.66 7.95
CA ASP A 299 0.65 20.26 9.29
C ASP A 299 0.35 19.30 10.46
N ASN A 300 0.00 18.04 10.16
CA ASN A 300 -0.41 17.00 11.10
C ASN A 300 -1.61 17.38 12.01
N GLN A 301 -2.43 18.38 11.63
CA GLN A 301 -3.61 18.80 12.40
C GLN A 301 -4.90 18.05 12.04
N LEU A 302 -4.95 17.38 10.87
CA LEU A 302 -6.13 16.69 10.36
C LEU A 302 -5.82 15.23 10.03
N SER A 303 -6.65 14.32 10.51
CA SER A 303 -6.63 12.90 10.18
C SER A 303 -7.73 12.61 9.14
N PHE A 304 -7.36 12.48 7.87
CA PHE A 304 -8.29 12.12 6.80
C PHE A 304 -8.35 10.60 6.65
N THR A 305 -9.52 10.01 6.86
CA THR A 305 -9.77 8.58 6.66
C THR A 305 -10.74 8.38 5.50
N PHE A 306 -10.48 7.38 4.63
CA PHE A 306 -11.44 6.98 3.60
C PHE A 306 -11.52 5.47 3.36
N SER A 307 -12.68 5.01 2.89
CA SER A 307 -12.91 3.61 2.50
C SER A 307 -13.86 3.48 1.31
N PHE A 308 -13.86 2.31 0.66
CA PHE A 308 -14.79 1.92 -0.38
C PHE A 308 -15.84 0.97 0.21
N ASN A 309 -17.12 1.30 0.08
CA ASN A 309 -18.22 0.53 0.66
C ASN A 309 -19.32 0.28 -0.39
N HIS A 310 -19.84 -0.94 -0.44
CA HIS A 310 -21.01 -1.27 -1.25
C HIS A 310 -22.25 -1.17 -0.37
N ILE A 311 -23.15 -0.22 -0.63
CA ILE A 311 -24.33 0.03 0.20
C ILE A 311 -25.54 0.22 -0.70
N ALA A 312 -26.63 -0.51 -0.43
CA ALA A 312 -27.88 -0.42 -1.20
C ALA A 312 -27.65 -0.45 -2.74
N GLU A 313 -26.93 -1.48 -3.21
CA GLU A 313 -26.63 -1.75 -4.63
C GLU A 313 -25.75 -0.68 -5.32
N LYS A 314 -25.00 0.13 -4.56
CA LYS A 314 -24.12 1.16 -5.09
C LYS A 314 -22.79 1.22 -4.37
N ASP A 315 -21.74 1.51 -5.14
CA ASP A 315 -20.38 1.70 -4.65
C ASP A 315 -20.17 3.15 -4.22
N PHE A 316 -19.63 3.33 -3.02
CA PHE A 316 -19.32 4.64 -2.44
C PHE A 316 -17.87 4.71 -2.01
N ILE A 317 -17.21 5.83 -2.29
CA ILE A 317 -16.12 6.30 -1.45
C ILE A 317 -16.72 7.01 -0.23
N VAL A 318 -16.23 6.68 0.95
CA VAL A 318 -16.70 7.20 2.23
C VAL A 318 -15.56 7.98 2.86
N PHE A 319 -15.82 9.24 3.21
CA PHE A 319 -14.86 10.15 3.85
C PHE A 319 -15.21 10.32 5.32
N GLN A 320 -14.26 10.07 6.20
CA GLN A 320 -14.41 10.10 7.65
C GLN A 320 -13.37 11.06 8.28
N PHE A 321 -13.84 11.89 9.22
CA PHE A 321 -13.02 12.82 10.00
C PHE A 321 -13.42 12.78 11.47
N TYR A 322 -12.50 13.05 12.38
CA TYR A 322 -12.83 13.24 13.79
C TYR A 322 -13.71 14.48 13.98
N SER A 323 -14.77 14.37 14.79
CA SER A 323 -15.73 15.48 14.96
C SER A 323 -15.18 16.73 15.64
N LYS A 324 -13.97 16.65 16.22
CA LYS A 324 -13.20 17.79 16.74
C LYS A 324 -12.30 18.44 15.69
N GLU A 325 -11.95 17.73 14.63
CA GLU A 325 -11.04 18.22 13.57
C GLU A 325 -11.82 18.95 12.48
N MET A 326 -12.76 18.28 11.79
CA MET A 326 -13.44 18.86 10.63
C MET A 326 -14.80 18.22 10.32
N MET A 327 -15.70 19.02 9.72
CA MET A 327 -16.96 18.56 9.12
C MET A 327 -17.07 19.14 7.71
N LEU A 328 -17.21 18.29 6.69
CA LEU A 328 -17.43 18.76 5.32
C LEU A 328 -18.86 19.30 5.14
N SER A 329 -18.96 20.39 4.37
CA SER A 329 -20.21 20.96 3.89
C SER A 329 -20.54 20.49 2.48
N LYS A 330 -21.82 20.64 2.11
CA LYS A 330 -22.21 20.61 0.71
C LYS A 330 -21.31 21.55 -0.13
N ASP A 331 -20.99 21.09 -1.34
CA ASP A 331 -20.17 21.72 -2.38
C ASP A 331 -18.65 21.75 -2.10
N ASP A 332 -18.20 21.34 -0.90
CA ASP A 332 -16.77 21.06 -0.65
C ASP A 332 -16.28 19.90 -1.54
N ILE A 333 -14.98 19.85 -1.82
CA ILE A 333 -14.39 18.89 -2.77
C ILE A 333 -13.23 18.15 -2.11
N VAL A 334 -13.23 16.82 -2.20
CA VAL A 334 -12.08 15.96 -1.87
C VAL A 334 -11.45 15.47 -3.17
N SER A 335 -10.15 15.68 -3.34
CA SER A 335 -9.39 15.36 -4.55
C SER A 335 -8.19 14.48 -4.25
N PHE A 336 -7.89 13.55 -5.16
CA PHE A 336 -6.72 12.66 -5.11
C PHE A 336 -5.86 12.88 -6.37
N LEU A 337 -4.57 13.14 -6.19
CA LEU A 337 -3.58 13.27 -7.26
C LEU A 337 -2.78 11.97 -7.37
N PHE A 338 -2.57 11.52 -8.61
CA PHE A 338 -1.83 10.31 -8.95
C PHE A 338 -0.58 10.62 -9.78
N SER A 339 0.33 9.64 -9.89
CA SER A 339 1.64 9.79 -10.54
C SER A 339 1.58 10.08 -12.05
N ASP A 340 0.46 9.76 -12.69
CA ASP A 340 0.16 10.10 -14.09
C ASP A 340 -0.36 11.55 -14.25
N ASN A 341 -0.46 12.31 -13.15
CA ASN A 341 -1.07 13.63 -13.03
C ASN A 341 -2.60 13.66 -13.17
N ARG A 342 -3.30 12.52 -13.20
CA ARG A 342 -4.77 12.51 -13.09
C ARG A 342 -5.17 13.00 -11.70
N ILE A 343 -6.23 13.80 -11.65
CA ILE A 343 -6.88 14.24 -10.41
C ILE A 343 -8.30 13.70 -10.38
N ILE A 344 -8.60 12.83 -9.42
CA ILE A 344 -9.96 12.32 -9.18
C ILE A 344 -10.60 13.19 -8.10
N SER A 345 -11.75 13.80 -8.38
CA SER A 345 -12.40 14.77 -7.47
C SER A 345 -13.85 14.40 -7.16
N PHE A 346 -14.18 14.44 -5.87
CA PHE A 346 -15.46 14.08 -5.30
C PHE A 346 -16.10 15.29 -4.62
N THR A 347 -17.18 15.81 -5.20
CA THR A 347 -17.97 16.90 -4.60
C THR A 347 -18.94 16.35 -3.55
N ILE A 348 -19.00 16.98 -2.38
CA ILE A 348 -19.91 16.62 -1.31
C ILE A 348 -21.31 17.12 -1.63
N ASN A 349 -22.22 16.19 -1.95
CA ASN A 349 -23.60 16.53 -2.34
C ASN A 349 -24.57 16.64 -1.15
N GLY A 350 -24.20 16.08 0.01
CA GLY A 350 -25.07 15.90 1.18
C GLY A 350 -24.62 16.65 2.45
N ILE A 351 -25.24 16.30 3.56
CA ILE A 351 -24.86 16.75 4.91
C ILE A 351 -23.99 15.67 5.55
N SER A 352 -22.88 16.06 6.18
CA SER A 352 -22.07 15.15 7.01
C SER A 352 -22.93 14.47 8.09
N TYR A 353 -22.93 13.14 8.12
CA TYR A 353 -23.61 12.37 9.15
C TYR A 353 -22.70 12.20 10.37
N LYS A 354 -23.26 12.27 11.59
CA LYS A 354 -22.52 11.89 12.80
C LYS A 354 -22.61 10.39 12.99
N SER A 355 -21.47 9.70 12.94
CA SER A 355 -21.34 8.31 13.38
C SER A 355 -20.67 8.25 14.75
N SER A 356 -21.00 7.23 15.53
CA SER A 356 -20.38 6.93 16.82
C SER A 356 -19.77 5.54 16.75
N HIS A 357 -18.48 5.45 17.03
CA HIS A 357 -17.75 4.19 16.99
C HIS A 357 -17.39 3.75 18.43
N PRO A 358 -17.36 2.45 18.80
CA PRO A 358 -17.08 2.02 20.17
C PRO A 358 -15.68 2.39 20.69
N TYR A 359 -14.68 2.50 19.81
CA TYR A 359 -13.27 2.71 20.16
C TYR A 359 -12.70 4.06 19.70
N ILE A 360 -13.46 4.81 18.92
CA ILE A 360 -13.02 6.06 18.27
C ILE A 360 -14.06 7.12 18.67
N GLU A 361 -13.63 8.38 18.87
CA GLU A 361 -14.58 9.46 19.18
C GLU A 361 -15.67 9.62 18.09
N LYS A 362 -16.66 10.48 18.34
CA LYS A 362 -17.68 10.83 17.33
C LYS A 362 -16.98 11.25 16.03
N LEU A 363 -17.40 10.65 14.91
CA LEU A 363 -16.88 10.95 13.57
C LEU A 363 -17.92 11.72 12.76
N PHE A 364 -17.46 12.45 11.75
CA PHE A 364 -18.29 12.93 10.64
C PHE A 364 -18.02 12.11 9.40
N GLU A 365 -19.09 11.62 8.77
CA GLU A 365 -19.05 10.74 7.60
C GLU A 365 -19.78 11.37 6.40
N ASN A 366 -19.14 11.32 5.23
CA ASN A 366 -19.73 11.70 3.94
C ASN A 366 -19.58 10.55 2.94
N LYS A 367 -20.58 10.35 2.08
CA LYS A 367 -20.58 9.30 1.05
C LYS A 367 -20.75 9.92 -0.33
N VAL A 368 -19.89 9.54 -1.26
CA VAL A 368 -19.97 9.96 -2.66
C VAL A 368 -19.86 8.71 -3.54
N SER A 369 -20.73 8.56 -4.53
CA SER A 369 -20.68 7.40 -5.43
C SER A 369 -19.36 7.38 -6.20
N ILE A 370 -18.70 6.22 -6.27
CA ILE A 370 -17.44 6.04 -7.00
C ILE A 370 -17.66 5.19 -8.25
N ALA A 371 -16.94 5.47 -9.33
CA ALA A 371 -16.98 4.69 -10.58
C ALA A 371 -15.90 3.59 -10.62
N ASP A 372 -16.10 2.56 -11.43
CA ASP A 372 -15.12 1.47 -11.58
C ASP A 372 -13.84 1.93 -12.28
N ASP A 373 -13.91 2.93 -13.17
CA ASP A 373 -12.71 3.54 -13.76
C ASP A 373 -11.89 4.30 -12.70
N GLU A 374 -12.55 4.97 -11.75
CA GLU A 374 -11.90 5.63 -10.61
C GLU A 374 -11.27 4.61 -9.67
N LEU A 375 -12.02 3.57 -9.26
CA LEU A 375 -11.52 2.47 -8.44
C LEU A 375 -10.34 1.76 -9.10
N HIS A 376 -10.39 1.55 -10.42
CA HIS A 376 -9.28 0.96 -11.17
C HIS A 376 -8.06 1.90 -11.22
N HIS A 377 -8.27 3.22 -11.22
CA HIS A 377 -7.17 4.18 -11.11
C HIS A 377 -6.48 4.12 -9.75
N PHE A 378 -7.25 4.01 -8.66
CA PHE A 378 -6.72 3.81 -7.30
C PHE A 378 -5.96 2.47 -7.15
N GLU A 379 -6.35 1.43 -7.89
CA GLU A 379 -5.64 0.15 -7.96
C GLU A 379 -4.32 0.25 -8.76
N MET A 380 -4.38 0.83 -9.96
CA MET A 380 -3.28 0.71 -10.94
C MET A 380 -2.23 1.82 -10.85
N VAL A 381 -2.60 3.02 -10.38
CA VAL A 381 -1.73 4.20 -10.46
C VAL A 381 -1.28 4.63 -9.07
N TYR A 382 0.01 4.95 -8.95
CA TYR A 382 0.62 5.31 -7.68
C TYR A 382 0.03 6.63 -7.14
N PHE A 383 -0.50 6.58 -5.92
CA PHE A 383 -1.08 7.73 -5.22
C PHE A 383 0.01 8.72 -4.77
N VAL A 384 -0.17 10.02 -5.03
CA VAL A 384 0.82 11.06 -4.69
C VAL A 384 0.39 11.92 -3.51
N LYS A 385 -0.85 12.42 -3.49
CA LYS A 385 -1.39 13.25 -2.40
C LYS A 385 -2.89 13.48 -2.52
N TRP A 386 -3.53 13.88 -1.43
CA TRP A 386 -4.91 14.32 -1.42
C TRP A 386 -5.01 15.82 -1.12
N LYS A 387 -6.13 16.42 -1.54
CA LYS A 387 -6.49 17.82 -1.27
C LYS A 387 -7.97 17.92 -0.91
N ILE A 388 -8.29 18.79 0.05
CA ILE A 388 -9.67 19.11 0.43
C ILE A 388 -9.85 20.62 0.21
N THR A 389 -10.80 21.00 -0.65
CA THR A 389 -11.15 22.40 -0.94
C THR A 389 -12.46 22.74 -0.23
N LEU A 390 -12.37 23.56 0.83
CA LEU A 390 -13.49 23.99 1.67
C LEU A 390 -14.10 25.27 1.08
N LYS A 391 -15.17 25.13 0.29
CA LYS A 391 -15.73 26.22 -0.55
C LYS A 391 -16.19 27.42 0.25
N LYS A 392 -16.85 27.18 1.39
CA LYS A 392 -17.38 28.27 2.25
C LYS A 392 -16.29 29.11 2.90
N GLN A 393 -15.10 28.53 3.10
CA GLN A 393 -13.96 29.16 3.76
C GLN A 393 -12.92 29.66 2.76
N ASN A 394 -13.06 29.28 1.47
CA ASN A 394 -12.06 29.47 0.42
C ASN A 394 -10.66 28.98 0.84
N GLN A 395 -10.62 27.85 1.56
CA GLN A 395 -9.42 27.25 2.12
C GLN A 395 -9.14 25.91 1.44
N GLU A 396 -7.86 25.58 1.29
CA GLU A 396 -7.43 24.24 0.85
C GLU A 396 -6.57 23.59 1.95
N ILE A 397 -6.77 22.29 2.16
CA ILE A 397 -5.97 21.45 3.06
C ILE A 397 -5.35 20.35 2.20
N ILE A 398 -4.04 20.12 2.33
CA ILE A 398 -3.30 19.12 1.55
C ILE A 398 -2.68 18.12 2.53
N GLY A 399 -2.67 16.84 2.13
CA GLY A 399 -2.05 15.75 2.87
C GLY A 399 -1.73 14.57 1.96
N GLY A 400 -1.39 13.41 2.54
CA GLY A 400 -0.99 12.21 1.77
C GLY A 400 0.50 11.86 1.87
N ASN A 401 1.29 12.71 2.51
CA ASN A 401 2.73 12.48 2.68
C ASN A 401 3.04 11.39 3.72
N GLU A 402 2.18 11.19 4.72
CA GLU A 402 2.25 10.06 5.63
C GLU A 402 0.88 9.39 5.81
N GLY A 403 0.89 8.06 5.97
CA GLY A 403 -0.25 7.26 6.39
C GLY A 403 -0.34 7.14 7.91
N TYR A 404 -0.86 6.01 8.39
CA TYR A 404 -1.09 5.78 9.82
C TYR A 404 -0.53 4.43 10.28
N LEU A 405 -0.01 4.38 11.51
CA LEU A 405 0.56 3.20 12.16
C LEU A 405 1.54 2.42 11.26
N GLN A 406 1.10 1.27 10.72
CA GLN A 406 1.92 0.31 9.98
C GLN A 406 2.29 0.78 8.57
N TYR A 407 1.49 1.67 7.99
CA TYR A 407 1.70 2.24 6.66
C TYR A 407 2.05 3.74 6.75
N LYS A 408 2.84 4.11 7.76
CA LYS A 408 3.21 5.52 7.98
C LYS A 408 3.93 6.14 6.78
N SER A 409 4.84 5.42 6.13
CA SER A 409 5.53 5.93 4.94
C SER A 409 4.60 6.20 3.78
N HIS A 410 4.97 7.15 2.92
CA HIS A 410 4.21 7.47 1.71
C HIS A 410 4.09 6.25 0.77
N SER A 411 5.17 5.48 0.63
CA SER A 411 5.23 4.23 -0.13
C SER A 411 4.21 3.19 0.35
N ASN A 412 4.15 2.95 1.66
CA ASN A 412 3.19 2.01 2.24
C ASN A 412 1.75 2.54 2.18
N LEU A 413 1.52 3.84 2.35
CA LEU A 413 0.21 4.43 2.15
C LEU A 413 -0.29 4.17 0.71
N ALA A 414 0.54 4.41 -0.30
CA ALA A 414 0.20 4.10 -1.70
C ALA A 414 -0.06 2.59 -1.90
N ALA A 415 0.79 1.71 -1.36
CA ALA A 415 0.62 0.26 -1.44
C ALA A 415 -0.67 -0.24 -0.77
N VAL A 416 -1.03 0.31 0.39
CA VAL A 416 -2.31 0.04 1.08
C VAL A 416 -3.49 0.48 0.23
N ILE A 417 -3.43 1.67 -0.39
CA ILE A 417 -4.47 2.18 -1.29
C ILE A 417 -4.67 1.24 -2.48
N GLN A 418 -3.59 0.86 -3.17
CA GLN A 418 -3.66 -0.04 -4.33
C GLN A 418 -4.22 -1.42 -3.95
N LYS A 419 -3.68 -2.04 -2.88
CA LYS A 419 -4.14 -3.33 -2.36
C LYS A 419 -5.63 -3.30 -1.99
N PHE A 420 -6.04 -2.27 -1.24
CA PHE A 420 -7.41 -2.12 -0.78
C PHE A 420 -8.40 -1.92 -1.94
N SER A 421 -8.01 -1.12 -2.94
CA SER A 421 -8.81 -0.91 -4.16
C SER A 421 -9.01 -2.21 -4.93
N LYS A 422 -7.94 -2.99 -5.11
CA LYS A 422 -7.97 -4.31 -5.73
C LYS A 422 -8.90 -5.26 -4.98
N GLU A 423 -8.68 -5.45 -3.68
CA GLU A 423 -9.47 -6.38 -2.87
C GLU A 423 -10.94 -5.95 -2.76
N TYR A 424 -11.25 -4.65 -2.73
CA TYR A 424 -12.64 -4.17 -2.84
C TYR A 424 -13.27 -4.57 -4.17
N ARG A 425 -12.59 -4.31 -5.31
CA ARG A 425 -13.11 -4.64 -6.66
C ARG A 425 -13.29 -6.14 -6.86
N GLU A 426 -12.39 -6.96 -6.33
CA GLU A 426 -12.53 -8.42 -6.33
C GLU A 426 -13.73 -8.84 -5.48
N LEU A 427 -13.84 -8.34 -4.24
CA LEU A 427 -14.89 -8.70 -3.29
C LEU A 427 -16.31 -8.36 -3.78
N VAL A 428 -16.54 -7.16 -4.35
CA VAL A 428 -17.88 -6.80 -4.87
C VAL A 428 -18.28 -7.70 -6.04
N ARG A 429 -17.33 -8.09 -6.91
CA ARG A 429 -17.57 -8.98 -8.05
C ARG A 429 -17.87 -10.41 -7.63
N THR A 430 -17.32 -10.88 -6.51
CA THR A 430 -17.58 -12.24 -5.99
C THR A 430 -18.84 -12.31 -5.12
N GLU A 431 -19.12 -11.26 -4.35
CA GLU A 431 -20.18 -11.28 -3.33
C GLU A 431 -21.53 -10.75 -3.81
N ILE A 432 -21.55 -9.79 -4.73
CA ILE A 432 -22.77 -9.14 -5.22
C ILE A 432 -23.24 -9.82 -6.51
N VAL A 433 -24.42 -10.47 -6.46
CA VAL A 433 -25.05 -11.09 -7.62
C VAL A 433 -25.44 -10.01 -8.64
N ASP A 434 -25.19 -10.26 -9.92
CA ASP A 434 -25.45 -9.33 -11.03
C ASP A 434 -24.86 -7.91 -10.84
N TYR A 435 -23.69 -7.84 -10.18
CA TYR A 435 -22.98 -6.58 -9.90
C TYR A 435 -22.82 -5.69 -11.14
N LYS A 436 -23.31 -4.45 -11.04
CA LYS A 436 -23.27 -3.43 -12.09
C LYS A 436 -22.62 -2.16 -11.53
N PRO A 437 -21.31 -1.97 -11.73
CA PRO A 437 -20.64 -0.76 -11.29
C PRO A 437 -21.15 0.47 -12.04
N LEU A 438 -20.97 1.64 -11.42
CA LEU A 438 -21.00 2.90 -12.13
C LEU A 438 -19.78 2.96 -13.07
N ILE A 439 -20.00 2.98 -14.39
CA ILE A 439 -18.90 2.75 -15.35
C ILE A 439 -17.92 3.93 -15.42
N ASP A 440 -18.42 5.17 -15.45
CA ASP A 440 -17.62 6.39 -15.60
C ASP A 440 -18.43 7.62 -15.13
N ARG A 441 -17.82 8.53 -14.35
CA ARG A 441 -18.45 9.80 -13.89
C ARG A 441 -18.52 10.86 -14.99
N ASP A 442 -17.55 10.92 -15.90
CA ASP A 442 -17.53 11.89 -16.99
C ASP A 442 -18.53 11.51 -18.09
N ASN A 443 -18.66 10.22 -18.42
CA ASN A 443 -19.85 9.75 -19.17
C ASN A 443 -21.15 9.86 -18.35
N LEU A 444 -21.12 9.97 -17.01
CA LEU A 444 -22.29 10.44 -16.28
C LEU A 444 -22.59 11.92 -16.49
N SER A 445 -21.67 12.76 -16.97
CA SER A 445 -22.02 14.13 -17.38
C SER A 445 -22.82 14.16 -18.69
N SER A 446 -22.56 13.23 -19.61
CA SER A 446 -23.36 13.03 -20.83
C SER A 446 -24.62 12.20 -20.59
N TYR A 447 -24.63 11.28 -19.63
CA TYR A 447 -25.78 10.43 -19.27
C TYR A 447 -26.69 11.04 -18.18
N SER A 448 -26.23 12.00 -17.38
CA SER A 448 -27.11 12.79 -16.48
C SER A 448 -27.92 13.83 -17.25
N GLN A 449 -27.49 14.22 -18.46
CA GLN A 449 -28.35 14.91 -19.42
C GLN A 449 -29.50 14.01 -19.95
N THR A 450 -29.47 12.69 -19.72
CA THR A 450 -30.50 11.76 -20.19
C THR A 450 -31.31 11.06 -19.08
N LEU A 451 -31.10 11.42 -17.80
CA LEU A 451 -31.95 10.95 -16.68
C LEU A 451 -32.42 12.06 -15.71
N THR A 452 -33.42 12.82 -16.18
CA THR A 452 -34.72 12.99 -15.49
C THR A 452 -34.90 13.86 -14.22
N GLU A 453 -33.92 14.62 -13.73
CA GLU A 453 -34.23 15.66 -12.71
C GLU A 453 -34.58 17.03 -13.32
N ASP A 454 -33.95 17.40 -14.45
CA ASP A 454 -34.20 18.66 -15.14
C ASP A 454 -35.24 18.55 -16.28
N GLU A 455 -35.65 17.34 -16.67
CA GLU A 455 -36.67 17.14 -17.71
C GLU A 455 -38.02 17.73 -17.27
N CYS A 456 -38.55 18.65 -18.07
CA CYS A 456 -39.76 19.37 -17.74
C CYS A 456 -40.60 19.62 -18.99
N HIS A 457 -41.92 19.57 -18.84
CA HIS A 457 -42.87 19.76 -19.92
C HIS A 457 -43.55 21.11 -19.80
N VAL A 458 -43.78 21.80 -20.92
CA VAL A 458 -44.80 22.86 -21.01
C VAL A 458 -46.10 22.19 -21.44
N TYR A 459 -47.19 22.46 -20.72
CA TYR A 459 -48.51 21.87 -20.99
C TYR A 459 -49.57 22.93 -21.23
N LEU A 460 -50.60 22.54 -21.98
CA LEU A 460 -51.87 23.23 -22.15
C LEU A 460 -52.98 22.32 -21.59
N MET A 461 -53.67 22.78 -20.55
CA MET A 461 -54.88 22.14 -20.00
C MET A 461 -56.09 23.05 -20.21
N MET A 462 -57.31 22.50 -20.22
CA MET A 462 -58.57 23.25 -20.33
C MET A 462 -59.57 22.78 -19.28
N ASP A 463 -60.29 23.71 -18.65
CA ASP A 463 -61.47 23.43 -17.82
C ASP A 463 -62.72 23.37 -18.73
N THR A 464 -63.29 22.18 -18.95
CA THR A 464 -64.37 21.93 -19.91
C THR A 464 -65.71 22.58 -19.55
N ILE A 465 -65.86 23.15 -18.35
CA ILE A 465 -67.07 23.91 -17.94
C ILE A 465 -67.05 25.34 -18.48
N ASN A 466 -65.90 26.02 -18.43
CA ASN A 466 -65.76 27.45 -18.72
C ASN A 466 -64.81 27.75 -19.89
N PHE A 467 -64.19 26.72 -20.47
CA PHE A 467 -63.22 26.78 -21.56
C PHE A 467 -61.95 27.60 -21.25
N TYR A 468 -61.71 27.94 -19.99
CA TYR A 468 -60.46 28.59 -19.59
C TYR A 468 -59.30 27.61 -19.68
N CYS A 469 -58.21 28.08 -20.27
CA CYS A 469 -57.02 27.29 -20.52
C CYS A 469 -55.92 27.64 -19.52
N LYS A 470 -55.15 26.64 -19.11
CA LYS A 470 -53.99 26.78 -18.24
C LYS A 470 -52.72 26.46 -19.03
N ILE A 471 -51.77 27.39 -19.06
CA ILE A 471 -50.44 27.19 -19.62
C ILE A 471 -49.46 27.14 -18.45
N GLY A 472 -48.72 26.04 -18.30
CA GLY A 472 -47.75 25.91 -17.20
C GLY A 472 -46.70 24.84 -17.42
N ILE A 473 -45.81 24.66 -16.43
CA ILE A 473 -44.75 23.62 -16.48
C ILE A 473 -44.89 22.52 -15.43
N SER A 474 -44.57 21.28 -15.81
CA SER A 474 -44.56 20.11 -14.92
C SER A 474 -43.56 19.06 -15.39
N ASN A 475 -42.91 18.35 -14.46
CA ASN A 475 -42.09 17.19 -14.80
C ASN A 475 -42.99 16.00 -15.27
N LYS A 476 -44.26 15.95 -14.84
CA LYS A 476 -45.27 14.95 -15.25
C LYS A 476 -46.65 15.62 -15.45
N PRO A 477 -47.03 16.03 -16.68
CA PRO A 477 -48.32 16.68 -16.96
C PRO A 477 -49.54 15.87 -16.55
N GLU A 478 -49.57 14.55 -16.78
CA GLU A 478 -50.71 13.67 -16.48
C GLU A 478 -50.90 13.49 -14.96
N TRP A 479 -49.82 13.61 -14.18
CA TRP A 479 -49.92 13.64 -12.73
C TRP A 479 -50.42 15.00 -12.23
N ARG A 480 -49.99 16.09 -12.87
CA ARG A 480 -50.45 17.45 -12.55
C ARG A 480 -51.94 17.64 -12.89
N GLU A 481 -52.41 17.04 -13.98
CA GLU A 481 -53.82 16.95 -14.34
C GLU A 481 -54.62 16.32 -13.20
N LYS A 482 -54.22 15.13 -12.72
CA LYS A 482 -54.87 14.45 -11.58
C LYS A 482 -54.90 15.30 -10.30
N THR A 483 -53.83 16.03 -10.00
CA THR A 483 -53.80 16.97 -8.85
C THR A 483 -54.76 18.15 -9.02
N LEU A 484 -54.99 18.62 -10.25
CA LEU A 484 -55.98 19.67 -10.52
C LEU A 484 -57.40 19.10 -10.53
N GLN A 485 -57.58 17.88 -11.03
CA GLN A 485 -58.86 17.16 -11.02
C GLN A 485 -59.40 16.87 -9.61
N SER A 486 -58.53 16.73 -8.59
CA SER A 486 -58.99 16.63 -7.19
C SER A 486 -59.64 17.91 -6.64
N GLU A 487 -59.40 19.07 -7.25
CA GLU A 487 -60.13 20.32 -6.95
C GLU A 487 -61.27 20.57 -7.96
N LYS A 488 -61.04 20.24 -9.24
CA LYS A 488 -61.95 20.46 -10.36
C LYS A 488 -61.86 19.32 -11.39
N PRO A 489 -62.75 18.30 -11.32
CA PRO A 489 -62.69 17.13 -12.20
C PRO A 489 -62.79 17.39 -13.71
N THR A 490 -63.17 18.60 -14.12
CA THR A 490 -63.40 19.02 -15.52
C THR A 490 -62.15 19.56 -16.22
N ILE A 491 -60.98 19.47 -15.60
CA ILE A 491 -59.70 19.87 -16.21
C ILE A 491 -59.13 18.71 -17.02
N GLU A 492 -58.87 18.94 -18.30
CA GLU A 492 -58.30 17.97 -19.26
C GLU A 492 -56.98 18.48 -19.86
N LEU A 493 -56.01 17.59 -20.06
CA LEU A 493 -54.75 17.87 -20.75
C LEU A 493 -54.92 17.84 -22.28
N LEU A 494 -54.74 18.99 -22.94
CA LEU A 494 -54.91 19.14 -24.39
C LEU A 494 -53.62 18.91 -25.20
N ALA A 495 -52.47 19.29 -24.64
CA ALA A 495 -51.15 19.09 -25.25
C ALA A 495 -50.03 19.27 -24.22
N SER A 496 -48.88 18.64 -24.45
CA SER A 496 -47.66 18.91 -23.68
C SER A 496 -46.40 18.61 -24.48
N LYS A 497 -45.41 19.52 -24.42
CA LYS A 497 -44.09 19.35 -25.04
C LYS A 497 -43.02 19.09 -23.99
N LYS A 498 -42.19 18.07 -24.20
CA LYS A 498 -41.03 17.75 -23.36
C LYS A 498 -39.84 18.66 -23.69
N PHE A 499 -39.14 19.16 -22.67
CA PHE A 499 -37.88 19.90 -22.79
C PHE A 499 -36.79 19.27 -21.92
N VAL A 500 -35.55 19.37 -22.39
CA VAL A 500 -34.36 18.79 -21.73
C VAL A 500 -33.93 19.53 -20.45
N SER A 501 -34.50 20.71 -20.16
CA SER A 501 -34.26 21.42 -18.90
C SER A 501 -35.47 22.22 -18.45
N ARG A 502 -35.65 22.38 -17.13
CA ARG A 502 -36.71 23.19 -16.54
C ARG A 502 -36.58 24.67 -16.91
N LYS A 503 -35.34 25.14 -17.08
CA LYS A 503 -35.03 26.51 -17.55
C LYS A 503 -35.55 26.77 -18.96
N MET A 504 -35.42 25.80 -19.88
CA MET A 504 -36.00 25.89 -21.22
C MET A 504 -37.52 25.87 -21.17
N ALA A 505 -38.13 24.94 -20.41
CA ALA A 505 -39.58 24.88 -20.26
C ALA A 505 -40.15 26.19 -19.71
N SER A 506 -39.56 26.76 -18.65
CA SER A 506 -39.99 28.04 -18.09
C SER A 506 -39.80 29.23 -19.05
N SER A 507 -38.78 29.19 -19.91
CA SER A 507 -38.57 30.21 -20.95
C SER A 507 -39.63 30.13 -22.05
N PHE A 508 -40.04 28.91 -22.44
CA PHE A 508 -41.14 28.67 -23.39
C PHE A 508 -42.51 29.02 -22.80
N GLU A 509 -42.78 28.61 -21.56
CA GLU A 509 -43.97 29.00 -20.79
C GLU A 509 -44.09 30.53 -20.75
N LYS A 510 -43.01 31.23 -20.35
CA LYS A 510 -43.00 32.68 -20.31
C LYS A 510 -43.30 33.30 -21.68
N ALA A 511 -42.69 32.79 -22.75
CA ALA A 511 -42.96 33.27 -24.10
C ALA A 511 -44.45 33.14 -24.46
N LEU A 512 -45.08 31.99 -24.19
CA LEU A 512 -46.53 31.80 -24.39
C LEU A 512 -47.36 32.73 -23.49
N HIS A 513 -47.00 32.86 -22.22
CA HIS A 513 -47.66 33.75 -21.26
C HIS A 513 -47.61 35.22 -21.72
N ASP A 514 -46.50 35.65 -22.29
CA ASP A 514 -46.29 37.01 -22.81
C ASP A 514 -47.05 37.21 -24.13
N THR A 515 -47.01 36.23 -25.05
CA THR A 515 -47.79 36.23 -26.31
C THR A 515 -49.30 36.35 -26.08
N PHE A 516 -49.86 35.60 -25.12
CA PHE A 516 -51.29 35.62 -24.78
C PHE A 516 -51.60 36.50 -23.55
N SER A 517 -50.72 37.45 -23.21
CA SER A 517 -50.85 38.30 -22.02
C SER A 517 -52.15 39.11 -21.97
N ASN A 518 -52.64 39.57 -23.13
CA ASN A 518 -53.93 40.26 -23.29
C ASN A 518 -55.16 39.36 -23.07
N LYS A 519 -54.99 38.03 -23.10
CA LYS A 519 -56.03 37.01 -22.84
C LYS A 519 -55.88 36.37 -21.45
N ARG A 520 -54.96 36.85 -20.61
CA ARG A 520 -54.69 36.32 -19.27
C ARG A 520 -55.77 36.74 -18.28
N ILE A 521 -56.39 35.77 -17.59
CA ILE A 521 -57.44 36.01 -16.58
C ILE A 521 -56.80 36.21 -15.20
N ARG A 522 -56.05 35.21 -14.72
CA ARG A 522 -55.40 35.23 -13.40
C ARG A 522 -54.29 34.18 -13.32
N GLY A 523 -53.07 34.62 -12.99
CA GLY A 523 -51.91 33.73 -12.89
C GLY A 523 -51.63 33.02 -14.21
N GLU A 524 -51.65 31.69 -14.18
CA GLU A 524 -51.41 30.79 -15.33
C GLU A 524 -52.67 30.48 -16.17
N TRP A 525 -53.81 31.14 -15.91
CA TRP A 525 -55.09 30.90 -16.60
C TRP A 525 -55.43 31.99 -17.62
N PHE A 526 -55.93 31.58 -18.79
CA PHE A 526 -56.17 32.37 -19.99
C PHE A 526 -57.54 32.08 -20.61
N GLN A 527 -58.17 33.08 -21.21
CA GLN A 527 -59.37 32.95 -22.03
C GLN A 527 -58.96 32.85 -23.50
N LEU A 528 -58.65 31.64 -23.94
CA LEU A 528 -58.18 31.36 -25.30
C LEU A 528 -59.34 31.03 -26.22
N ASP A 529 -59.27 31.50 -27.47
CA ASP A 529 -60.17 31.10 -28.54
C ASP A 529 -59.65 29.84 -29.27
N PHE A 530 -60.49 29.25 -30.12
CA PHE A 530 -60.15 28.03 -30.84
C PHE A 530 -58.88 28.15 -31.69
N LYS A 531 -58.60 29.34 -32.24
CA LYS A 531 -57.41 29.57 -33.08
C LYS A 531 -56.15 29.62 -32.21
N ASP A 532 -56.19 30.28 -31.05
CA ASP A 532 -55.06 30.27 -30.10
C ASP A 532 -54.72 28.84 -29.65
N ILE A 533 -55.75 28.03 -29.35
CA ILE A 533 -55.59 26.66 -28.85
C ILE A 533 -54.88 25.80 -29.89
N GLU A 534 -55.28 25.87 -31.16
CA GLU A 534 -54.62 25.15 -32.24
C GLU A 534 -53.20 25.67 -32.54
N GLU A 535 -52.95 26.97 -32.38
CA GLU A 535 -51.60 27.55 -32.50
C GLU A 535 -50.65 27.05 -31.38
N ILE A 536 -51.13 26.99 -30.13
CA ILE A 536 -50.36 26.45 -29.01
C ILE A 536 -50.16 24.94 -29.17
N LYS A 537 -51.21 24.17 -29.51
CA LYS A 537 -51.07 22.73 -29.79
C LYS A 537 -50.04 22.46 -30.87
N LYS A 538 -50.06 23.21 -31.98
CA LYS A 538 -49.07 23.09 -33.05
C LYS A 538 -47.65 23.43 -32.59
N THR A 539 -47.51 24.38 -31.66
CA THR A 539 -46.23 24.75 -31.04
C THR A 539 -45.71 23.68 -30.08
N LEU A 540 -46.61 22.95 -29.41
CA LEU A 540 -46.28 21.89 -28.44
C LEU A 540 -46.18 20.47 -29.03
N ASN A 541 -46.79 20.21 -30.20
CA ASN A 541 -46.81 18.89 -30.83
C ASN A 541 -45.74 18.70 -31.93
N ASN A 542 -45.01 19.76 -32.27
CA ASN A 542 -43.70 19.71 -32.95
C ASN A 542 -42.57 19.62 -31.91
#